data_AF-A0A8E1VZX3-F1
#
_entry.id   AF-A0A8E1VZX3-F1
#
_cell.length_a   1.000
_cell.length_b   1.000
_cell.length_c   1.000
_cell.angle_alpha   90.00
_cell.angle_beta   90.00
_cell.angle_gamma   90.00
#
_symmetry.space_group_name_H-M   'P 1'
#
loop_
_entity.id
_entity.type
_entity.pdbx_description
1 polymer ?
#
loop_
_entity_poly.entity_id
_entity_poly.type
_entity_poly.pdbx_seq_one_letter_code
_entity_poly.pdbx_strand_id
1 'polypeptide(L)'
;MADTWGEITGELPQWVAPEFDAVQECYRVGCRLTDSGFADEMEKGAVDALHWLVIGEVSPMTERSGAAVSREAARAESWVALCAAAGMPGPTDRDWQRLQVEPRAALPVDAQYAYGVWRALAWLLGVREDWPVRTGWHRAAGIPRERAHIAVPPSQRGTPAWRAADRAYREQALADACRHWRHVRRLADATADPAPGRG
;
A
#
# COMPACT_ATOMS: atom_id res chain seq x y z
N MET A 1 22.93 18.41 -9.58
CA MET A 1 21.51 18.80 -9.70
C MET A 1 20.85 18.29 -8.44
N ALA A 2 20.20 19.16 -7.67
CA ALA A 2 19.53 18.75 -6.45
C ALA A 2 18.34 17.88 -6.86
N ASP A 3 18.49 16.59 -6.61
CA ASP A 3 17.54 15.56 -6.98
C ASP A 3 16.31 15.74 -6.08
N THR A 4 15.21 16.23 -6.65
CA THR A 4 13.93 16.56 -5.98
C THR A 4 13.17 15.31 -5.55
N TRP A 5 13.83 14.42 -4.81
CA TRP A 5 13.16 13.29 -4.17
C TRP A 5 12.29 13.81 -3.03
N GLY A 6 11.01 13.42 -3.05
CA GLY A 6 10.05 13.78 -2.01
C GLY A 6 9.21 15.03 -2.28
N GLU A 7 9.30 15.67 -3.45
CA GLU A 7 8.35 16.71 -3.88
C GLU A 7 7.49 16.23 -5.05
N ILE A 8 6.18 16.38 -4.93
CA ILE A 8 5.20 16.13 -5.99
C ILE A 8 5.08 17.43 -6.79
N THR A 9 5.56 17.42 -8.02
CA THR A 9 5.66 18.62 -8.87
C THR A 9 4.46 18.80 -9.82
N GLY A 10 3.48 17.90 -9.78
CA GLY A 10 2.28 17.91 -10.62
C GLY A 10 0.98 17.76 -9.83
N GLU A 11 -0.15 17.76 -10.54
CA GLU A 11 -1.47 17.53 -9.94
C GLU A 11 -1.69 16.04 -9.63
N LEU A 12 -2.34 15.75 -8.51
CA LEU A 12 -2.78 14.39 -8.21
C LEU A 12 -4.00 14.02 -9.06
N PRO A 13 -4.14 12.76 -9.49
CA PRO A 13 -5.35 12.29 -10.15
C PRO A 13 -6.60 12.55 -9.31
N GLN A 14 -7.68 13.00 -9.93
CA GLN A 14 -8.94 13.38 -9.25
C GLN A 14 -9.58 12.25 -8.42
N TRP A 15 -9.22 11.00 -8.66
CA TRP A 15 -9.73 9.86 -7.90
C TRP A 15 -9.05 9.66 -6.56
N VAL A 16 -7.90 10.31 -6.33
CA VAL A 16 -7.15 10.23 -5.07
C VAL A 16 -7.98 10.87 -3.97
N ALA A 17 -8.30 10.07 -2.95
CA ALA A 17 -9.19 10.48 -1.88
C ALA A 17 -8.55 11.42 -0.84
N PRO A 18 -7.29 11.21 -0.39
CA PRO A 18 -6.64 12.14 0.54
C PRO A 18 -6.31 13.49 -0.13
N GLU A 19 -6.26 14.54 0.69
CA GLU A 19 -5.83 15.87 0.25
C GLU A 19 -4.37 15.88 -0.24
N PHE A 20 -4.06 16.79 -1.16
CA PHE A 20 -2.72 16.93 -1.73
C PHE A 20 -1.62 17.00 -0.67
N ASP A 21 -1.80 17.86 0.34
CA ASP A 21 -0.82 18.05 1.42
C ASP A 21 -0.57 16.77 2.22
N ALA A 22 -1.59 15.93 2.40
CA ALA A 22 -1.44 14.66 3.08
C ALA A 22 -0.61 13.67 2.24
N VAL A 23 -0.87 13.60 0.93
CA VAL A 23 -0.10 12.73 0.02
C VAL A 23 1.34 13.21 -0.11
N GLN A 24 1.54 14.53 -0.25
CA GLN A 24 2.84 15.17 -0.30
C GLN A 24 3.65 14.91 0.98
N GLU A 25 3.04 15.04 2.16
CA GLU A 25 3.72 14.75 3.41
C GLU A 25 4.04 13.25 3.54
N CYS A 26 3.13 12.37 3.11
CA CYS A 26 3.34 10.93 3.15
C CYS A 26 4.51 10.50 2.27
N TYR A 27 4.57 11.04 1.04
CA TYR A 27 5.66 10.81 0.12
C TYR A 27 6.99 11.33 0.66
N ARG A 28 7.01 12.56 1.18
CA ARG A 28 8.21 13.18 1.77
C ARG A 28 8.75 12.43 2.99
N VAL A 29 7.88 11.97 3.88
CA VAL A 29 8.28 11.14 5.04
C VAL A 29 8.82 9.81 4.55
N GLY A 30 8.13 9.18 3.60
CA GLY A 30 8.52 7.92 3.00
C GLY A 30 9.91 7.96 2.36
N CYS A 31 10.15 8.89 1.45
CA CYS A 31 11.47 9.08 0.81
C CYS A 31 12.58 9.30 1.85
N ARG A 32 12.36 10.17 2.85
CA ARG A 32 13.35 10.40 3.92
C ARG A 32 13.70 9.13 4.69
N LEU A 33 12.72 8.27 4.96
CA LEU A 33 12.97 6.99 5.64
C LEU A 33 13.79 6.04 4.77
N THR A 34 13.50 5.98 3.48
CA THR A 34 14.25 5.17 2.51
C THR A 34 15.68 5.67 2.37
N ASP A 35 15.88 6.98 2.16
CA ASP A 35 17.21 7.61 1.99
C ASP A 35 18.09 7.44 3.24
N SER A 36 17.46 7.47 4.41
CA SER A 36 18.17 7.28 5.68
C SER A 36 18.49 5.80 5.99
N GLY A 37 18.13 4.85 5.11
CA GLY A 37 18.28 3.41 5.33
C GLY A 37 17.41 2.88 6.48
N PHE A 38 16.35 3.61 6.81
CA PHE A 38 15.53 3.37 7.99
C PHE A 38 14.17 2.74 7.69
N ALA A 39 13.75 2.72 6.42
CA ALA A 39 12.54 2.05 5.96
C ALA A 39 12.66 0.52 6.05
N ASP A 40 11.66 -0.12 6.64
CA ASP A 40 11.40 -1.55 6.50
C ASP A 40 10.72 -1.87 5.15
N GLU A 41 10.47 -3.15 4.87
CA GLU A 41 9.86 -3.57 3.60
C GLU A 41 8.45 -3.00 3.39
N MET A 42 7.65 -2.83 4.46
CA MET A 42 6.32 -2.21 4.32
C MET A 42 6.44 -0.74 3.98
N GLU A 43 7.38 -0.03 4.59
CA GLU A 43 7.63 1.36 4.28
C GLU A 43 8.13 1.54 2.84
N LYS A 44 9.03 0.68 2.36
CA LYS A 44 9.47 0.67 0.95
C LYS A 44 8.30 0.45 -0.01
N GLY A 45 7.47 -0.57 0.22
CA GLY A 45 6.30 -0.84 -0.62
C GLY A 45 5.30 0.31 -0.64
N ALA A 46 5.09 0.98 0.49
CA ALA A 46 4.23 2.17 0.55
C ALA A 46 4.81 3.35 -0.25
N VAL A 47 6.14 3.56 -0.18
CA VAL A 47 6.83 4.60 -0.94
C VAL A 47 6.77 4.32 -2.44
N ASP A 48 7.02 3.09 -2.87
CA ASP A 48 7.00 2.73 -4.29
C ASP A 48 5.59 2.88 -4.88
N ALA A 49 4.54 2.59 -4.11
CA ALA A 49 3.16 2.86 -4.53
C ALA A 49 2.87 4.36 -4.70
N LEU A 50 3.38 5.21 -3.79
CA LEU A 50 3.26 6.67 -3.89
C LEU A 50 4.10 7.21 -5.06
N HIS A 51 5.30 6.67 -5.25
CA HIS A 51 6.19 7.01 -6.35
C HIS A 51 5.56 6.66 -7.70
N TRP A 52 4.94 5.48 -7.80
CA TRP A 52 4.18 5.08 -8.97
C TRP A 52 3.01 6.03 -9.27
N LEU A 53 2.27 6.49 -8.25
CA LEU A 53 1.22 7.49 -8.43
C LEU A 53 1.75 8.81 -9.03
N VAL A 54 2.91 9.27 -8.53
CA VAL A 54 3.46 10.61 -8.83
C VAL A 54 4.23 10.62 -10.15
N ILE A 55 4.98 9.56 -10.45
CA ILE A 55 5.85 9.49 -11.65
C ILE A 55 5.20 8.67 -12.77
N GLY A 56 4.32 7.72 -12.45
CA GLY A 56 3.58 6.91 -13.43
C GLY A 56 4.39 5.79 -14.09
N GLU A 57 5.69 5.68 -13.87
CA GLU A 57 6.56 4.83 -14.70
C GLU A 57 6.27 3.33 -14.61
N VAL A 58 6.39 2.72 -13.44
CA VAL A 58 6.27 1.26 -13.28
C VAL A 58 5.53 0.93 -11.99
N SER A 59 4.50 0.09 -12.10
CA SER A 59 3.70 -0.34 -10.94
C SER A 59 4.45 -1.38 -10.09
N PRO A 60 4.36 -1.32 -8.75
CA PRO A 60 5.24 -2.07 -7.84
C PRO A 60 4.95 -3.58 -7.74
N MET A 61 3.78 -4.04 -8.17
CA MET A 61 3.36 -5.44 -8.09
C MET A 61 3.25 -6.13 -9.44
N THR A 62 3.00 -5.39 -10.52
CA THR A 62 2.73 -6.00 -11.85
C THR A 62 3.50 -5.39 -13.01
N GLU A 63 4.44 -4.47 -12.73
CA GLU A 63 5.26 -3.75 -13.72
C GLU A 63 4.45 -3.08 -14.83
N ARG A 64 3.22 -2.65 -14.53
CA ARG A 64 2.42 -1.88 -15.48
C ARG A 64 3.07 -0.52 -15.67
N SER A 65 3.24 -0.12 -16.92
CA SER A 65 3.74 1.19 -17.30
C SER A 65 2.67 1.99 -18.04
N GLY A 66 2.70 3.31 -17.88
CA GLY A 66 1.79 4.23 -18.55
C GLY A 66 1.96 5.66 -18.03
N ALA A 67 1.65 6.66 -18.86
CA ALA A 67 1.92 8.06 -18.50
C ALA A 67 1.13 8.59 -17.28
N ALA A 68 0.03 7.93 -16.90
CA ALA A 68 -0.76 8.31 -15.73
C ALA A 68 -1.46 7.08 -15.11
N VAL A 69 -1.51 7.05 -13.77
CA VAL A 69 -2.19 5.97 -13.02
C VAL A 69 -3.70 6.20 -13.01
N SER A 70 -4.44 5.33 -13.71
CA SER A 70 -5.89 5.32 -13.65
C SER A 70 -6.40 4.72 -12.33
N ARG A 71 -7.63 5.06 -11.96
CA ARG A 71 -8.27 4.50 -10.75
C ARG A 71 -8.39 2.99 -10.84
N GLU A 72 -8.73 2.48 -12.01
CA GLU A 72 -8.89 1.05 -12.29
C GLU A 72 -7.56 0.31 -12.15
N ALA A 73 -6.47 0.88 -12.68
CA ALA A 73 -5.13 0.34 -12.50
C ALA A 73 -4.73 0.31 -11.02
N ALA A 74 -4.97 1.39 -10.27
CA ALA A 74 -4.69 1.43 -8.83
C ALA A 74 -5.52 0.40 -8.04
N ARG A 75 -6.80 0.20 -8.37
CA ARG A 75 -7.65 -0.84 -7.76
C ARG A 75 -7.13 -2.24 -8.05
N ALA A 76 -6.70 -2.48 -9.28
CA ALA A 76 -6.18 -3.78 -9.69
C ALA A 76 -4.84 -4.09 -9.01
N GLU A 77 -3.94 -3.11 -8.97
CA GLU A 77 -2.66 -3.22 -8.27
C GLU A 77 -2.86 -3.43 -6.76
N SER A 78 -3.82 -2.71 -6.15
CA SER A 78 -4.19 -2.88 -4.74
C SER A 78 -4.72 -4.29 -4.45
N TRP A 79 -5.50 -4.88 -5.37
CA TRP A 79 -6.00 -6.25 -5.23
C TRP A 79 -4.86 -7.28 -5.29
N VAL A 80 -3.93 -7.12 -6.24
CA VAL A 80 -2.75 -7.99 -6.35
C VAL A 80 -1.89 -7.89 -5.09
N ALA A 81 -1.61 -6.67 -4.64
CA ALA A 81 -0.86 -6.41 -3.41
C ALA A 81 -1.51 -7.09 -2.19
N LEU A 82 -2.84 -6.99 -2.05
CA LEU A 82 -3.58 -7.64 -0.97
C LEU A 82 -3.47 -9.18 -1.02
N CYS A 83 -3.57 -9.79 -2.21
CA CYS A 83 -3.43 -11.23 -2.35
C CYS A 83 -2.03 -11.70 -1.95
N ALA A 84 -0.98 -11.01 -2.44
CA ALA A 84 0.41 -11.31 -2.09
C ALA A 84 0.69 -11.11 -0.59
N ALA A 85 0.23 -10.01 0.00
CA ALA A 85 0.37 -9.73 1.43
C ALA A 85 -0.33 -10.77 2.32
N ALA A 86 -1.48 -11.30 1.88
CA ALA A 86 -2.23 -12.32 2.59
C ALA A 86 -1.72 -13.76 2.33
N GLY A 87 -0.77 -13.95 1.42
CA GLY A 87 -0.34 -15.28 0.99
C GLY A 87 -1.45 -16.09 0.31
N MET A 88 -2.35 -15.40 -0.41
CA MET A 88 -3.53 -15.99 -1.04
C MET A 88 -3.41 -15.96 -2.57
N PRO A 89 -4.19 -16.80 -3.29
CA PRO A 89 -4.22 -16.77 -4.75
C PRO A 89 -4.52 -15.37 -5.29
N GLY A 90 -3.87 -15.03 -6.40
CA GLY A 90 -4.07 -13.76 -7.10
C GLY A 90 -5.48 -13.61 -7.69
N PRO A 91 -5.82 -12.40 -8.19
CA PRO A 91 -7.10 -12.16 -8.85
C PRO A 91 -7.32 -13.09 -10.05
N THR A 92 -8.56 -13.56 -10.18
CA THR A 92 -9.01 -14.42 -11.28
C THR A 92 -9.29 -13.61 -12.54
N ASP A 93 -9.41 -14.26 -13.71
CA ASP A 93 -9.78 -13.61 -14.98
C ASP A 93 -11.06 -12.77 -14.87
N ARG A 94 -12.03 -13.24 -14.07
CA ARG A 94 -13.29 -12.51 -13.83
C ARG A 94 -13.07 -11.26 -12.99
N ASP A 95 -12.15 -11.28 -12.04
CA ASP A 95 -11.82 -10.09 -11.24
C ASP A 95 -11.18 -9.02 -12.14
N TRP A 96 -10.26 -9.42 -13.03
CA TRP A 96 -9.65 -8.55 -14.03
C TRP A 96 -10.68 -7.92 -14.97
N GLN A 97 -11.60 -8.73 -15.50
CA GLN A 97 -12.70 -8.25 -16.35
C GLN A 97 -13.57 -7.19 -15.66
N ARG A 98 -13.90 -7.39 -14.38
CA ARG A 98 -14.69 -6.42 -13.60
C ARG A 98 -13.95 -5.12 -13.32
N LEU A 99 -12.65 -5.21 -13.14
CA LEU A 99 -11.78 -4.05 -12.98
C LEU A 99 -11.56 -3.33 -14.32
N GLN A 100 -11.91 -3.95 -15.45
CA GLN A 100 -11.69 -3.43 -16.81
C GLN A 100 -10.21 -3.14 -17.07
N VAL A 101 -9.34 -4.01 -16.55
CA VAL A 101 -7.88 -3.91 -16.67
C VAL A 101 -7.33 -5.24 -17.16
N GLU A 102 -6.38 -5.19 -18.09
CA GLU A 102 -5.70 -6.38 -18.61
C GLU A 102 -5.04 -7.18 -17.49
N PRO A 103 -5.20 -8.51 -17.44
CA PRO A 103 -4.51 -9.36 -16.47
C PRO A 103 -2.98 -9.21 -16.54
N ARG A 104 -2.33 -9.21 -15.37
CA ARG A 104 -0.86 -9.29 -15.26
C ARG A 104 -0.47 -10.21 -14.12
N ALA A 105 0.67 -10.88 -14.29
CA ALA A 105 1.27 -11.67 -13.24
C ALA A 105 1.78 -10.76 -12.11
N ALA A 106 1.68 -11.24 -10.87
CA ALA A 106 2.28 -10.59 -9.73
C ALA A 106 3.79 -10.84 -9.70
N LEU A 107 4.56 -9.82 -9.35
CA LEU A 107 5.98 -9.94 -9.04
C LEU A 107 6.19 -10.79 -7.77
N PRO A 108 7.28 -11.57 -7.70
CA PRO A 108 7.64 -12.33 -6.51
C PRO A 108 8.30 -11.42 -5.46
N VAL A 109 7.49 -10.66 -4.72
CA VAL A 109 7.93 -9.72 -3.68
C VAL A 109 7.68 -10.25 -2.26
N ASP A 110 8.36 -9.67 -1.27
CA ASP A 110 8.12 -9.96 0.15
C ASP A 110 6.68 -9.60 0.56
N ALA A 111 6.05 -10.40 1.43
CA ALA A 111 4.67 -10.19 1.86
C ALA A 111 4.48 -8.85 2.61
N GLN A 112 5.51 -8.38 3.34
CA GLN A 112 5.49 -7.08 4.00
C GLN A 112 5.58 -5.94 2.99
N TYR A 113 6.43 -6.10 1.96
CA TYR A 113 6.46 -5.15 0.85
C TYR A 113 5.08 -5.02 0.19
N ALA A 114 4.47 -6.15 -0.18
CA ALA A 114 3.11 -6.18 -0.75
C ALA A 114 2.08 -5.55 0.19
N TYR A 115 2.21 -5.74 1.50
CA TYR A 115 1.32 -5.13 2.49
C TYR A 115 1.46 -3.60 2.52
N GLY A 116 2.69 -3.09 2.42
CA GLY A 116 3.00 -1.67 2.27
C GLY A 116 2.31 -1.06 1.06
N VAL A 117 2.49 -1.68 -0.11
CA VAL A 117 1.84 -1.30 -1.36
C VAL A 117 0.32 -1.27 -1.21
N TRP A 118 -0.27 -2.36 -0.67
CA TRP A 118 -1.71 -2.47 -0.49
C TRP A 118 -2.25 -1.34 0.40
N ARG A 119 -1.59 -1.05 1.53
CA ARG A 119 -2.03 0.01 2.44
C ARG A 119 -1.99 1.39 1.80
N ALA A 120 -0.91 1.71 1.08
CA ALA A 120 -0.80 2.97 0.37
C ALA A 120 -1.90 3.12 -0.68
N LEU A 121 -2.09 2.11 -1.53
CA LEU A 121 -3.13 2.17 -2.57
C LEU A 121 -4.54 2.18 -1.97
N ALA A 122 -4.82 1.41 -0.92
CA ALA A 122 -6.11 1.41 -0.25
C ALA A 122 -6.43 2.76 0.40
N TRP A 123 -5.42 3.46 0.92
CA TRP A 123 -5.54 4.82 1.44
C TRP A 123 -5.82 5.83 0.32
N LEU A 124 -5.04 5.79 -0.77
CA LEU A 124 -5.25 6.64 -1.94
C LEU A 124 -6.63 6.44 -2.59
N LEU A 125 -7.13 5.21 -2.59
CA LEU A 125 -8.46 4.85 -3.11
C LEU A 125 -9.62 5.20 -2.15
N GLY A 126 -9.34 5.68 -0.93
CA GLY A 126 -10.34 5.97 0.09
C GLY A 126 -11.00 4.73 0.72
N VAL A 127 -10.43 3.54 0.53
CA VAL A 127 -10.87 2.30 1.19
C VAL A 127 -10.42 2.28 2.65
N ARG A 128 -9.33 2.99 2.96
CA ARG A 128 -8.75 3.11 4.29
C ARG A 128 -8.44 4.56 4.61
N GLU A 129 -8.64 4.94 5.86
CA GLU A 129 -8.37 6.30 6.36
C GLU A 129 -7.00 6.39 7.07
N ASP A 130 -6.40 5.26 7.44
CA ASP A 130 -5.18 5.23 8.22
C ASP A 130 -3.91 5.45 7.37
N TRP A 131 -3.11 6.42 7.81
CA TRP A 131 -1.83 6.81 7.20
C TRP A 131 -0.92 5.63 6.85
N PRO A 132 -0.52 5.44 5.58
CA PRO A 132 0.03 4.17 5.10
C PRO A 132 1.49 3.95 5.51
N VAL A 133 2.31 5.00 5.61
CA VAL A 133 3.71 4.90 6.03
C VAL A 133 3.78 4.79 7.55
N ARG A 134 4.03 3.57 8.05
CA ARG A 134 4.34 3.40 9.46
C ARG A 134 5.75 3.93 9.73
N THR A 135 5.98 4.31 10.95
CA THR A 135 7.28 4.54 11.56
C THR A 135 7.24 3.74 12.86
N GLY A 136 7.84 2.55 12.83
CA GLY A 136 7.53 1.47 13.78
C GLY A 136 7.63 1.77 15.27
N TRP A 137 8.31 2.85 15.67
CA TRP A 137 8.42 3.26 17.07
C TRP A 137 7.19 3.97 17.63
N HIS A 138 6.37 4.68 16.84
CA HIS A 138 5.23 5.42 17.42
C HIS A 138 4.23 4.50 18.12
N ARG A 139 4.06 3.28 17.61
CA ARG A 139 3.24 2.25 18.26
C ARG A 139 3.90 1.69 19.52
N ALA A 140 5.22 1.44 19.50
CA ALA A 140 5.96 0.92 20.65
C ALA A 140 6.10 1.95 21.79
N ALA A 141 6.12 3.24 21.45
CA ALA A 141 6.29 4.35 22.38
C ALA A 141 4.97 5.04 22.78
N GLY A 142 3.82 4.53 22.32
CA GLY A 142 2.51 5.11 22.63
C GLY A 142 2.30 6.53 22.09
N ILE A 143 3.00 6.90 21.01
CA ILE A 143 2.95 8.25 20.47
C ILE A 143 1.71 8.39 19.59
N PRO A 144 0.96 9.51 19.74
CA PRO A 144 -0.22 9.77 18.93
C PRO A 144 0.03 9.62 17.43
N ARG A 145 -0.96 9.08 16.71
CA ARG A 145 -0.89 8.83 15.25
C ARG A 145 -0.55 10.09 14.43
N GLU A 146 -0.95 11.26 14.93
CA GLU A 146 -0.66 12.59 14.38
C GLU A 146 0.85 12.97 14.36
N ARG A 147 1.71 12.25 15.09
CA ARG A 147 3.16 12.50 15.14
C ARG A 147 3.99 11.39 14.51
N ALA A 148 3.39 10.57 13.65
CA ALA A 148 4.03 9.41 13.03
C ALA A 148 5.26 9.71 12.12
N HIS A 149 5.78 10.92 12.09
CA HIS A 149 6.97 11.28 11.30
C HIS A 149 8.25 11.39 12.14
N ILE A 150 8.21 11.16 13.46
CA ILE A 150 9.40 11.27 14.32
C ILE A 150 10.27 10.02 14.15
N ALA A 151 11.52 10.23 13.71
CA ALA A 151 12.49 9.16 13.51
C ALA A 151 12.83 8.46 14.84
N VAL A 152 12.94 7.13 14.79
CA VAL A 152 13.51 6.34 15.90
C VAL A 152 14.96 6.77 16.10
N PRO A 153 15.40 7.14 17.31
CA PRO A 153 16.82 7.29 17.57
C PRO A 153 17.54 5.98 17.21
N PRO A 154 18.63 6.01 16.42
CA PRO A 154 19.34 4.79 16.01
C PRO A 154 19.72 3.88 17.18
N SER A 155 19.96 4.47 18.37
CA SER A 155 20.30 3.79 19.62
C SER A 155 19.21 2.89 20.20
N GLN A 156 17.93 3.05 19.80
CA GLN A 156 16.83 2.22 20.30
C GLN A 156 16.45 1.07 19.36
N ARG A 157 16.96 1.06 18.13
CA ARG A 157 16.75 -0.04 17.18
C ARG A 157 17.42 -1.31 17.69
N GLY A 158 16.75 -2.45 17.52
CA GLY A 158 17.29 -3.76 17.92
C GLY A 158 17.23 -4.06 19.41
N THR A 159 16.69 -3.16 20.25
CA THR A 159 16.38 -3.51 21.65
C THR A 159 15.32 -4.64 21.71
N PRO A 160 15.26 -5.43 22.80
CA PRO A 160 14.22 -6.45 22.95
C PRO A 160 12.80 -5.90 22.81
N ALA A 161 12.52 -4.73 23.40
CA ALA A 161 11.24 -4.05 23.28
C ALA A 161 10.91 -3.66 21.83
N TRP A 162 11.89 -3.11 21.10
CA TRP A 162 11.72 -2.79 19.68
C TRP A 162 11.45 -4.03 18.85
N ARG A 163 12.21 -5.12 19.04
CA ARG A 163 12.02 -6.38 18.31
C ARG A 163 10.66 -7.03 18.59
N ALA A 164 10.19 -6.96 19.83
CA ALA A 164 8.87 -7.46 20.20
C ALA A 164 7.75 -6.64 19.55
N ALA A 165 7.86 -5.31 19.58
CA ALA A 165 6.90 -4.43 18.93
C ALA A 165 6.88 -4.61 17.40
N ASP A 166 8.06 -4.78 16.78
CA ASP A 166 8.16 -5.02 15.34
C ASP A 166 7.55 -6.37 14.94
N ARG A 167 7.82 -7.44 15.70
CA ARG A 167 7.19 -8.75 15.49
C ARG A 167 5.67 -8.68 15.60
N ALA A 168 5.16 -8.11 16.69
CA ALA A 168 3.72 -7.97 16.92
C ALA A 168 3.05 -7.17 15.80
N TYR A 169 3.75 -6.16 15.27
CA TYR A 169 3.26 -5.40 14.12
C TYR A 169 3.19 -6.24 12.85
N ARG A 170 4.22 -7.04 12.53
CA ARG A 170 4.22 -7.93 11.36
C ARG A 170 3.10 -8.97 11.43
N GLU A 171 2.89 -9.55 12.61
CA GLU A 171 1.78 -10.48 12.85
C GLU A 171 0.42 -9.80 12.68
N GLN A 172 0.26 -8.57 13.19
CA GLN A 172 -0.94 -7.78 13.00
C GLN A 172 -1.18 -7.43 11.52
N ALA A 173 -0.13 -7.10 10.77
CA ALA A 173 -0.20 -6.80 9.34
C ALA A 173 -0.70 -8.01 8.55
N LEU A 174 -0.12 -9.19 8.78
CA LEU A 174 -0.57 -10.44 8.14
C LEU A 174 -2.03 -10.76 8.47
N ALA A 175 -2.41 -10.62 9.75
CA ALA A 175 -3.79 -10.84 10.19
C ALA A 175 -4.77 -9.85 9.53
N ASP A 176 -4.36 -8.59 9.36
CA ASP A 176 -5.16 -7.55 8.71
C ASP A 176 -5.33 -7.80 7.21
N ALA A 177 -4.25 -8.18 6.52
CA ALA A 177 -4.26 -8.57 5.11
C ALA A 177 -5.21 -9.75 4.88
N CYS A 178 -5.08 -10.82 5.67
CA CYS A 178 -5.96 -11.99 5.59
C CYS A 178 -7.43 -11.62 5.79
N ARG A 179 -7.73 -10.77 6.79
CA ARG A 179 -9.10 -10.32 7.07
C ARG A 179 -9.68 -9.53 5.90
N HIS A 180 -8.92 -8.57 5.37
CA HIS A 180 -9.37 -7.76 4.23
C HIS A 180 -9.53 -8.61 2.96
N TRP A 181 -8.59 -9.52 2.69
CA TRP A 181 -8.70 -10.42 1.54
C TRP A 181 -9.98 -11.24 1.60
N ARG A 182 -10.31 -11.86 2.75
CA ARG A 182 -11.56 -12.62 2.91
C ARG A 182 -12.79 -11.75 2.69
N HIS A 183 -12.78 -10.52 3.21
CA HIS A 183 -13.89 -9.58 3.03
C HIS A 183 -14.09 -9.24 1.55
N VAL A 184 -13.03 -8.84 0.88
CA VAL A 184 -12.99 -8.40 -0.51
C VAL A 184 -13.34 -9.56 -1.47
N ARG A 185 -12.78 -10.75 -1.24
CA ARG A 185 -13.08 -11.97 -1.99
C ARG A 185 -14.56 -12.33 -1.92
N ARG A 186 -15.13 -12.36 -0.72
CA ARG A 186 -16.56 -12.62 -0.49
C ARG A 186 -17.46 -11.65 -1.24
N LEU A 187 -17.11 -10.36 -1.30
CA LEU A 187 -17.91 -9.36 -2.04
C LEU A 187 -17.84 -9.58 -3.56
N ALA A 188 -16.65 -9.89 -4.08
CA ALA A 188 -16.51 -10.20 -5.49
C ALA A 188 -17.23 -11.51 -5.86
N ASP A 189 -17.28 -12.49 -4.97
CA ASP A 189 -18.01 -13.75 -5.24
C ASP A 189 -19.53 -13.55 -5.13
N ALA A 190 -20.02 -12.75 -4.19
CA ALA A 190 -21.45 -12.47 -4.04
C ALA A 190 -22.04 -11.72 -5.25
N THR A 191 -21.24 -10.89 -5.92
CA THR A 191 -21.64 -10.18 -7.15
C THR A 191 -21.46 -11.04 -8.41
N ALA A 192 -21.15 -12.33 -8.25
CA ALA A 192 -20.90 -13.26 -9.35
C ALA A 192 -22.16 -14.02 -9.81
N ASP A 193 -23.17 -14.11 -8.95
CA ASP A 193 -24.43 -14.76 -9.28
C ASP A 193 -25.39 -13.77 -9.98
N PRO A 194 -25.77 -14.00 -11.25
CA PRO A 194 -27.01 -13.42 -11.73
C PRO A 194 -28.14 -14.03 -10.90
N ALA A 195 -29.04 -13.19 -10.37
CA ALA A 195 -30.27 -13.67 -9.76
C ALA A 195 -30.90 -14.74 -10.68
N PRO A 196 -31.36 -15.89 -10.17
CA PRO A 196 -32.05 -16.85 -10.99
C PRO A 196 -33.27 -16.14 -11.60
N GLY A 197 -33.28 -16.04 -12.93
CA GLY A 197 -34.39 -15.48 -13.68
C GLY A 197 -35.67 -16.17 -13.24
N ARG A 198 -36.61 -15.39 -12.71
CA ARG A 198 -37.98 -15.86 -12.53
C ARG A 198 -38.58 -16.01 -13.93
N GLY A 199 -38.61 -17.25 -14.41
CA GLY A 199 -39.50 -17.68 -15.48
C GLY A 199 -40.96 -17.69 -15.03
#